data_AF-A0A8C7N3Q1-F1
#
_entry.id   AF-A0A8C7N3Q1-F1
#
_cell.length_a   1.000
_cell.length_b   1.000
_cell.length_c   1.000
_cell.angle_alpha   90.00
_cell.angle_beta   90.00
_cell.angle_gamma   90.00
#
_symmetry.space_group_name_H-M   'P 1'
#
loop_
_entity.id
_entity.type
_entity.pdbx_description
1 polymer ?
#
loop_
_entity_poly.entity_id
_entity_poly.type
_entity_poly.pdbx_seq_one_letter_code
_entity_poly.pdbx_strand_id
1 'polypeptide(L)'
;MAGTTFCEASELYNILNQYTRLSRLAEFNFLCLIDARAKGQYNASHIITARNAKWDSKGKLIMPVGVEVESMRYIVVYDSSTSSLQGSAEAIECAEALTKSSHYPVQILKGGYQRFSAFYPFFRTQKILYTIKELESLRPYPVELLPGQLYMGNYKQAIHPHVLKDLKLSALVNVSEDSCHMFEKGNHTILHINVSDSVEADLYSSFERICVFIASRLNTGSAVLIFSSHGISRCSAAAMAFLLHHLKYTLGASYVYVLYGLLWNV
;
A
#
# COMPACT_ATOMS: atom_id res chain seq x y z
N MET A 1 -9.67 25.48 -0.60
CA MET A 1 -9.76 24.51 0.51
C MET A 1 -9.95 23.13 -0.10
N ALA A 2 -9.20 22.12 0.34
CA ALA A 2 -9.05 20.88 -0.42
C ALA A 2 -10.14 19.81 -0.19
N GLY A 3 -11.11 20.07 0.67
CA GLY A 3 -12.24 19.15 0.92
C GLY A 3 -11.84 17.82 1.56
N THR A 4 -12.81 16.93 1.71
CA THR A 4 -12.65 15.59 2.30
C THR A 4 -12.99 14.53 1.27
N THR A 5 -12.18 13.48 1.18
CA THR A 5 -12.43 12.32 0.31
C THR A 5 -12.30 11.01 1.08
N PHE A 6 -12.80 9.90 0.52
CA PHE A 6 -12.50 8.58 1.06
C PHE A 6 -11.19 8.04 0.50
N CYS A 7 -10.56 7.17 1.28
CA CYS A 7 -9.43 6.33 0.93
C CYS A 7 -9.78 4.88 1.29
N GLU A 8 -9.69 3.98 0.33
CA GLU A 8 -9.90 2.54 0.55
C GLU A 8 -8.69 1.93 1.28
N ALA A 9 -8.89 0.77 1.91
CA ALA A 9 -7.85 0.13 2.70
C ALA A 9 -6.58 -0.19 1.89
N SER A 10 -6.73 -0.58 0.62
CA SER A 10 -5.63 -0.86 -0.30
C SER A 10 -4.83 0.39 -0.67
N GLU A 11 -5.48 1.55 -0.71
CA GLU A 11 -4.80 2.83 -0.96
C GLU A 11 -3.90 3.19 0.23
N LEU A 12 -4.42 3.10 1.47
CA LEU A 12 -3.60 3.30 2.67
C LEU A 12 -2.48 2.26 2.78
N TYR A 13 -2.76 0.99 2.45
CA TYR A 13 -1.73 -0.05 2.39
C TYR A 13 -0.60 0.35 1.44
N ASN A 14 -0.92 0.84 0.24
CA ASN A 14 0.09 1.26 -0.72
C ASN A 14 0.85 2.50 -0.23
N ILE A 15 0.18 3.50 0.36
CA ILE A 15 0.83 4.68 0.95
C ILE A 15 1.85 4.27 2.04
N LEU A 16 1.48 3.33 2.93
CA LEU A 16 2.37 2.84 3.99
C LEU A 16 3.61 2.08 3.46
N ASN A 17 3.52 1.55 2.23
CA ASN A 17 4.57 0.75 1.61
C ASN A 17 5.40 1.50 0.55
N GLN A 18 5.19 2.82 0.40
CA GLN A 18 6.01 3.62 -0.52
C GLN A 18 7.46 3.72 -0.02
N TYR A 19 8.38 3.57 -0.96
CA TYR A 19 9.80 3.38 -0.73
C TYR A 19 10.65 3.89 -1.89
N THR A 20 11.61 4.77 -1.59
CA THR A 20 12.62 5.24 -2.56
C THR A 20 13.94 4.52 -2.31
N ARG A 21 14.86 5.16 -1.59
CA ARG A 21 16.04 4.52 -0.97
C ARG A 21 15.75 4.06 0.46
N LEU A 22 14.76 4.69 1.09
CA LEU A 22 14.28 4.44 2.46
C LEU A 22 12.75 4.49 2.43
N SER A 23 12.11 4.01 3.50
CA SER A 23 10.65 4.16 3.64
C SER A 23 10.27 5.63 3.64
N ARG A 24 9.26 5.98 2.84
CA ARG A 24 8.75 7.35 2.79
C ARG A 24 8.08 7.80 4.07
N LEU A 25 7.73 6.86 4.96
CA LEU A 25 7.24 7.16 6.29
C LEU A 25 8.25 7.93 7.16
N ALA A 26 9.54 7.92 6.79
CA ALA A 26 10.57 8.73 7.45
C ALA A 26 10.56 10.20 7.00
N GLU A 27 9.92 10.53 5.88
CA GLU A 27 9.81 11.90 5.38
C GLU A 27 8.77 12.68 6.20
N PHE A 28 9.19 13.83 6.74
CA PHE A 28 8.39 14.61 7.70
C PHE A 28 7.07 15.15 7.11
N ASN A 29 7.01 15.36 5.80
CA ASN A 29 5.87 15.92 5.09
C ASN A 29 5.12 14.88 4.22
N PHE A 30 5.39 13.59 4.41
CA PHE A 30 4.80 12.55 3.57
C PHE A 30 3.42 12.08 4.05
N LEU A 31 3.32 11.51 5.26
CA LEU A 31 2.07 10.96 5.79
C LEU A 31 1.80 11.43 7.22
N CYS A 32 0.65 12.06 7.40
CA CYS A 32 0.01 12.23 8.70
C CYS A 32 -1.17 11.26 8.83
N LEU A 33 -1.00 10.21 9.63
CA LEU A 33 -2.04 9.23 9.92
C LEU A 33 -2.62 9.48 11.32
N ILE A 34 -3.92 9.77 11.40
CA ILE A 34 -4.60 10.14 12.64
C ILE A 34 -5.66 9.11 13.01
N ASP A 35 -5.55 8.58 14.22
CA ASP A 35 -6.56 7.72 14.84
C ASP A 35 -7.50 8.58 15.67
N ALA A 36 -8.72 8.81 15.16
CA ALA A 36 -9.75 9.62 15.80
C ALA A 36 -10.49 8.87 16.92
N ARG A 37 -10.22 7.58 17.14
CA ARG A 37 -10.87 6.78 18.17
C ARG A 37 -10.47 7.23 19.58
N ALA A 38 -11.23 6.77 20.57
CA ALA A 38 -10.90 6.98 21.97
C ALA A 38 -9.50 6.42 22.32
N LYS A 39 -8.78 7.12 23.21
CA LYS A 39 -7.42 6.76 23.63
C LYS A 39 -7.27 5.31 24.08
N GLY A 40 -8.29 4.74 24.73
CA GLY A 40 -8.31 3.33 25.14
C GLY A 40 -8.24 2.36 23.96
N GLN A 41 -8.98 2.63 22.88
CA GLN A 41 -8.98 1.82 21.66
C GLN A 41 -7.64 1.94 20.91
N TYR A 42 -7.10 3.16 20.82
CA TYR A 42 -5.77 3.40 20.26
C TYR A 42 -4.67 2.64 21.00
N ASN A 43 -4.67 2.70 22.34
CA ASN A 43 -3.69 2.01 23.17
C ASN A 43 -3.81 0.48 23.07
N ALA A 44 -5.02 -0.05 22.87
CA ALA A 44 -5.22 -1.48 22.69
C ALA A 44 -4.57 -1.98 21.38
N SER A 45 -4.79 -1.26 20.28
CA SER A 45 -4.04 -1.38 19.03
C SER A 45 -4.44 -0.31 18.01
N HIS A 46 -3.50 0.12 17.17
CA HIS A 46 -3.69 1.10 16.09
C HIS A 46 -2.88 0.70 14.84
N ILE A 47 -3.12 1.39 13.72
CA ILE A 47 -2.33 1.24 12.49
C ILE A 47 -0.93 1.84 12.74
N ILE A 48 0.12 1.20 12.22
CA ILE A 48 1.50 1.69 12.30
C ILE A 48 1.60 3.19 11.97
N THR A 49 2.48 3.90 12.68
CA THR A 49 2.71 5.36 12.61
C THR A 49 1.52 6.27 12.96
N ALA A 50 0.32 5.72 13.22
CA ALA A 50 -0.84 6.52 13.56
C ALA A 50 -0.68 7.25 14.89
N ARG A 51 -1.21 8.48 14.96
CA ARG A 51 -1.24 9.31 16.17
C ARG A 51 -2.67 9.50 16.63
N ASN A 52 -2.94 9.28 17.91
CA ASN A 52 -4.27 9.51 18.46
C ASN A 52 -4.65 11.00 18.42
N ALA A 53 -5.84 11.29 17.92
CA ALA A 53 -6.40 12.64 17.91
C ALA A 53 -6.57 13.17 19.34
N LYS A 54 -6.23 14.44 19.55
CA LYS A 54 -6.37 15.11 20.85
C LYS A 54 -7.13 16.41 20.64
N TRP A 55 -8.05 16.70 21.54
CA TRP A 55 -8.90 17.88 21.50
C TRP A 55 -8.65 18.72 22.74
N ASP A 56 -8.64 20.03 22.60
CA ASP A 56 -8.59 20.95 23.74
C ASP A 56 -9.99 21.12 24.36
N SER A 57 -10.07 21.85 25.48
CA SER A 57 -11.33 22.14 26.17
C SER A 57 -12.32 22.98 25.35
N LYS A 58 -11.89 23.56 24.23
CA LYS A 58 -12.70 24.36 23.31
C LYS A 58 -13.14 23.56 22.07
N GLY A 59 -12.85 22.26 22.02
CA GLY A 59 -13.18 21.41 20.87
C GLY A 59 -12.28 21.66 19.65
N LYS A 60 -11.09 22.25 19.83
CA LYS A 60 -10.11 22.41 18.76
C LYS A 60 -9.15 21.22 18.74
N LEU A 61 -8.93 20.64 17.55
CA LEU A 61 -7.95 19.59 17.33
C LEU A 61 -6.54 20.13 17.61
N ILE A 62 -5.82 19.48 18.52
CA ILE A 62 -4.44 19.76 18.86
C ILE A 62 -3.55 19.03 17.85
N MET A 63 -2.81 19.79 17.04
CA MET A 63 -1.93 19.21 16.04
C MET A 63 -0.82 18.37 16.68
N PRO A 64 -0.54 17.16 16.17
CA PRO A 64 0.59 16.39 16.66
C PRO A 64 1.92 17.13 16.46
N VAL A 65 2.86 16.96 17.39
CA VAL A 65 4.16 17.64 17.33
C VAL A 65 4.90 17.31 16.04
N GLY A 66 5.41 18.34 15.35
CA GLY A 66 6.14 18.20 14.08
C GLY A 66 5.26 17.92 12.86
N VAL A 67 3.93 18.08 12.97
CA VAL A 67 3.01 18.00 11.82
C VAL A 67 2.63 19.40 11.37
N GLU A 68 3.02 19.73 10.15
CA GLU A 68 2.60 20.93 9.44
C GLU A 68 1.54 20.54 8.38
N VAL A 69 0.26 20.68 8.74
CA VAL A 69 -0.89 20.23 7.92
C VAL A 69 -0.88 20.79 6.49
N GLU A 70 -0.35 22.00 6.32
CA GLU A 70 -0.22 22.68 5.04
C GLU A 70 0.78 21.97 4.10
N SER A 71 1.87 21.42 4.62
CA SER A 71 2.93 20.80 3.83
C SER A 71 2.75 19.28 3.65
N MET A 72 1.82 18.66 4.37
CA MET A 72 1.58 17.22 4.34
C MET A 72 1.03 16.74 3.00
N ARG A 73 1.74 15.79 2.36
CA ARG A 73 1.32 15.16 1.11
C ARG A 73 0.09 14.28 1.28
N TYR A 74 0.05 13.49 2.35
CA TYR A 74 -1.07 12.63 2.72
C TYR A 74 -1.53 12.96 4.15
N ILE A 75 -2.83 13.19 4.30
CA ILE A 75 -3.48 13.27 5.60
C ILE A 75 -4.60 12.24 5.59
N VAL A 76 -4.45 11.19 6.38
CA VAL A 76 -5.43 10.10 6.47
C VAL A 76 -5.94 10.05 7.91
N VAL A 77 -7.26 10.11 8.06
CA VAL A 77 -7.95 10.03 9.34
C VAL A 77 -8.80 8.77 9.36
N TYR A 78 -8.84 8.08 10.48
CA TYR A 78 -9.71 6.93 10.65
C TYR A 78 -10.32 6.88 12.06
N ASP A 79 -11.52 6.33 12.13
CA ASP A 79 -12.16 5.94 13.38
C ASP A 79 -12.34 4.43 13.42
N SER A 80 -13.37 3.92 14.09
CA SER A 80 -13.61 2.47 14.13
C SER A 80 -14.10 1.90 12.80
N SER A 81 -15.03 2.58 12.10
CA SER A 81 -15.80 1.95 11.01
C SER A 81 -16.50 2.90 10.02
N THR A 82 -16.20 4.21 9.99
CA THR A 82 -16.92 5.16 9.12
C THR A 82 -16.81 4.81 7.65
N SER A 83 -17.96 4.72 6.97
CA SER A 83 -18.07 4.33 5.56
C SER A 83 -18.97 5.26 4.73
N SER A 84 -19.52 6.32 5.32
CA SER A 84 -20.32 7.36 4.67
C SER A 84 -19.86 8.73 5.16
N LEU A 85 -19.90 9.76 4.30
CA LEU A 85 -19.62 11.16 4.68
C LEU A 85 -20.84 11.86 5.27
N GLN A 86 -21.96 11.16 5.42
CA GLN A 86 -23.17 11.70 6.01
C GLN A 86 -23.17 11.43 7.52
N GLY A 87 -23.38 12.49 8.31
CA GLY A 87 -23.49 12.40 9.76
C GLY A 87 -22.30 13.02 10.51
N SER A 88 -22.29 12.82 11.82
CA SER A 88 -21.20 13.19 12.72
C SER A 88 -20.56 11.89 13.22
N ALA A 89 -19.27 11.74 12.93
CA ALA A 89 -18.43 10.63 13.35
C ALA A 89 -17.04 11.19 13.66
N GLU A 90 -16.28 10.51 14.52
CA GLU A 90 -15.01 11.05 15.02
C GLU A 90 -14.01 11.33 13.89
N ALA A 91 -13.98 10.48 12.85
CA ALA A 91 -13.13 10.72 11.70
C ALA A 91 -13.57 11.92 10.85
N ILE A 92 -14.89 12.16 10.73
CA ILE A 92 -15.46 13.26 9.96
C ILE A 92 -15.13 14.59 10.66
N GLU A 93 -15.40 14.69 11.96
CA GLU A 93 -15.10 15.88 12.76
C GLU A 93 -13.60 16.20 12.76
N CYS A 94 -12.76 15.18 12.89
CA CYS A 94 -11.32 15.33 12.81
C CYS A 94 -10.86 15.80 11.42
N ALA A 95 -11.41 15.24 10.34
CA ALA A 95 -11.11 15.65 8.98
C ALA A 95 -11.55 17.11 8.71
N GLU A 96 -12.76 17.50 9.13
CA GLU A 96 -13.25 18.88 9.03
C GLU A 96 -12.34 19.88 9.75
N ALA A 97 -11.78 19.52 10.90
CA ALA A 97 -10.81 20.37 11.59
C ALA A 97 -9.52 20.56 10.77
N LEU A 98 -9.05 19.51 10.09
CA LEU A 98 -7.80 19.52 9.31
C LEU A 98 -7.94 20.23 7.96
N THR A 99 -9.10 20.11 7.30
CA THR A 99 -9.36 20.73 5.98
C THR A 99 -9.29 22.26 6.00
N LYS A 100 -9.43 22.88 7.17
CA LYS A 100 -9.31 24.35 7.36
C LYS A 100 -7.91 24.86 7.03
N SER A 101 -6.88 24.03 7.20
CA SER A 101 -5.47 24.39 6.98
C SER A 101 -4.79 23.53 5.92
N SER A 102 -5.40 22.45 5.43
CA SER A 102 -4.73 21.58 4.46
C SER A 102 -4.81 22.10 3.02
N HIS A 103 -3.69 22.00 2.31
CA HIS A 103 -3.60 22.24 0.87
C HIS A 103 -4.06 21.03 0.03
N TYR A 104 -3.96 19.81 0.58
CA TYR A 104 -4.37 18.57 -0.08
C TYR A 104 -5.64 18.00 0.55
N PRO A 105 -6.46 17.23 -0.18
CA PRO A 105 -7.68 16.66 0.38
C PRO A 105 -7.37 15.78 1.59
N VAL A 106 -8.13 15.96 2.67
CA VAL A 106 -8.03 15.09 3.84
C VAL A 106 -8.81 13.82 3.55
N GLN A 107 -8.15 12.67 3.72
CA GLN A 107 -8.71 11.38 3.39
C GLN A 107 -9.28 10.71 4.64
N ILE A 108 -10.50 10.19 4.56
CA ILE A 108 -11.06 9.31 5.59
C ILE A 108 -10.88 7.87 5.16
N LEU A 109 -10.32 7.03 6.03
CA LEU A 109 -10.17 5.60 5.76
C LEU A 109 -11.53 4.92 5.84
N LYS A 110 -12.04 4.46 4.69
CA LYS A 110 -13.38 3.88 4.59
C LYS A 110 -13.44 2.51 5.28
N GLY A 111 -14.36 2.39 6.23
CA GLY A 111 -14.50 1.23 7.12
C GLY A 111 -13.53 1.24 8.30
N GLY A 112 -12.79 2.34 8.48
CA GLY A 112 -11.96 2.63 9.66
C GLY A 112 -10.92 1.56 10.00
N TYR A 113 -10.52 1.55 11.28
CA TYR A 113 -9.57 0.59 11.83
C TYR A 113 -10.04 -0.85 11.66
N GLN A 114 -11.33 -1.13 11.86
CA GLN A 114 -11.84 -2.50 11.83
C GLN A 114 -11.60 -3.16 10.47
N ARG A 115 -11.97 -2.48 9.38
CA ARG A 115 -11.81 -3.02 8.02
C ARG A 115 -10.35 -3.12 7.63
N PHE A 116 -9.55 -2.08 7.90
CA PHE A 116 -8.13 -2.09 7.55
C PHE A 116 -7.35 -3.17 8.30
N SER A 117 -7.59 -3.29 9.60
CA SER A 117 -6.90 -4.29 10.44
C SER A 117 -7.34 -5.73 10.17
N ALA A 118 -8.54 -5.94 9.62
CA ALA A 118 -8.99 -7.23 9.14
C ALA A 118 -8.25 -7.65 7.86
N PHE A 119 -8.02 -6.71 6.93
CA PHE A 119 -7.27 -6.99 5.70
C PHE A 119 -5.76 -7.07 5.91
N TYR A 120 -5.20 -6.17 6.73
CA TYR A 120 -3.76 -6.04 6.95
C TYR A 120 -3.39 -6.15 8.43
N PRO A 121 -3.60 -7.32 9.06
CA PRO A 121 -3.37 -7.51 10.50
C PRO A 121 -1.92 -7.28 10.94
N PHE A 122 -0.96 -7.37 10.00
CA PHE A 122 0.47 -7.12 10.19
C PHE A 122 0.84 -5.63 10.29
N PHE A 123 -0.08 -4.71 10.00
CA PHE A 123 0.10 -3.27 10.26
C PHE A 123 -0.48 -2.81 11.60
N ARG A 124 -1.00 -3.73 12.41
CA ARG A 124 -1.41 -3.44 13.78
C ARG A 124 -0.20 -3.29 14.69
N THR A 125 -0.24 -2.31 15.58
CA THR A 125 0.80 -2.08 16.58
C THR A 125 0.20 -1.55 17.87
N GLN A 126 1.02 -1.55 18.93
CA GLN A 126 0.80 -0.81 20.18
C GLN A 126 1.89 0.28 20.37
N LYS A 127 2.84 0.39 19.45
CA LYS A 127 3.97 1.32 19.52
C LYS A 127 3.54 2.73 19.14
N ILE A 128 3.58 3.62 20.11
CA ILE A 128 3.09 5.01 20.00
C ILE A 128 4.08 5.92 19.22
N LEU A 129 5.38 5.72 19.42
CA LEU A 129 6.41 6.60 18.85
C LEU A 129 7.43 5.78 18.07
N TYR A 130 7.83 6.31 16.92
CA TYR A 130 8.89 5.76 16.09
C TYR A 130 10.03 6.77 16.00
N THR A 131 11.26 6.28 16.11
CA THR A 131 12.43 7.09 15.74
C THR A 131 12.58 7.14 14.22
N ILE A 132 13.29 8.14 13.70
CA ILE A 132 13.57 8.23 12.26
C ILE A 132 14.30 6.97 11.76
N LYS A 133 15.30 6.48 12.50
CA LYS A 133 16.03 5.25 12.16
C LYS A 133 15.11 4.03 12.06
N GLU A 134 14.11 3.93 12.93
CA GLU A 134 13.14 2.84 12.87
C GLU A 134 12.26 2.96 11.63
N LEU A 135 11.79 4.16 11.30
CA LEU A 135 11.00 4.42 10.08
C LEU A 135 11.80 4.09 8.82
N GLU A 136 13.05 4.54 8.74
CA GLU A 136 13.98 4.25 7.64
C GLU A 136 14.24 2.74 7.48
N SER A 137 14.21 1.99 8.57
CA SER A 137 14.43 0.53 8.59
C SER A 137 13.18 -0.30 8.27
N LEU A 138 12.01 0.33 8.14
CA LEU A 138 10.78 -0.38 7.79
C LEU A 138 10.93 -1.03 6.41
N ARG A 139 10.66 -2.33 6.35
CA ARG A 139 10.68 -3.11 5.12
C ARG A 139 9.29 -3.02 4.47
N PRO A 140 9.16 -2.38 3.30
CA PRO A 140 7.87 -2.28 2.63
C PRO A 140 7.45 -3.63 2.08
N TYR A 141 6.15 -3.91 2.15
CA TYR A 141 5.53 -4.98 1.38
C TYR A 141 5.42 -4.59 -0.10
N PRO A 142 5.27 -5.57 -1.01
CA PRO A 142 4.90 -5.34 -2.41
C PRO A 142 3.68 -4.45 -2.55
N VAL A 143 3.64 -3.65 -3.61
CA VAL A 143 2.46 -2.85 -3.95
C VAL A 143 1.29 -3.77 -4.27
N GLU A 144 0.12 -3.44 -3.75
CA GLU A 144 -1.11 -4.16 -4.01
C GLU A 144 -1.81 -3.53 -5.22
N LEU A 145 -1.90 -4.30 -6.31
CA LEU A 145 -2.58 -3.91 -7.53
C LEU A 145 -4.05 -4.33 -7.49
N LEU A 146 -4.33 -5.55 -7.04
CA LEU A 146 -5.71 -6.01 -6.81
C LEU A 146 -5.83 -6.45 -5.34
N PRO A 147 -6.78 -5.88 -4.56
CA PRO A 147 -6.89 -6.15 -3.13
C PRO A 147 -6.89 -7.64 -2.79
N GLY A 148 -5.92 -8.07 -1.99
CA GLY A 148 -5.75 -9.45 -1.52
C GLY A 148 -5.35 -10.47 -2.60
N GLN A 149 -5.11 -10.04 -3.84
CA GLN A 149 -5.09 -10.92 -5.01
C GLN A 149 -3.83 -10.78 -5.84
N LEU A 150 -3.47 -9.56 -6.23
CA LEU A 150 -2.35 -9.32 -7.15
C LEU A 150 -1.42 -8.26 -6.57
N TYR A 151 -0.17 -8.64 -6.40
CA TYR A 151 0.89 -7.80 -5.88
C TYR A 151 2.01 -7.64 -6.91
N MET A 152 2.74 -6.53 -6.81
CA MET A 152 3.93 -6.28 -7.60
C MET A 152 5.09 -5.82 -6.71
N GLY A 153 6.28 -6.36 -6.93
CA GLY A 153 7.41 -6.07 -6.05
C GLY A 153 8.78 -6.41 -6.63
N ASN A 154 9.76 -6.45 -5.74
CA ASN A 154 11.15 -6.75 -6.07
C ASN A 154 11.60 -8.12 -5.54
N TYR A 155 12.81 -8.54 -5.94
CA TYR A 155 13.41 -9.80 -5.52
C TYR A 155 13.50 -9.93 -3.99
N LYS A 156 13.92 -8.87 -3.28
CA LYS A 156 14.08 -8.88 -1.82
C LYS A 156 12.76 -9.18 -1.10
N GLN A 157 11.66 -8.64 -1.61
CA GLN A 157 10.33 -8.90 -1.08
C GLN A 157 9.87 -10.33 -1.40
N ALA A 158 10.13 -10.81 -2.62
CA ALA A 158 9.73 -12.13 -3.05
C ALA A 158 10.40 -13.24 -2.23
N ILE A 159 11.67 -13.10 -1.85
CA ILE A 159 12.38 -14.12 -1.06
C ILE A 159 12.13 -14.02 0.46
N HIS A 160 11.38 -13.02 0.93
CA HIS A 160 11.24 -12.77 2.36
C HIS A 160 10.07 -13.58 2.96
N PRO A 161 10.33 -14.56 3.86
CA PRO A 161 9.27 -15.48 4.32
C PRO A 161 8.09 -14.80 4.99
N HIS A 162 8.33 -13.70 5.74
CA HIS A 162 7.24 -12.94 6.35
C HIS A 162 6.31 -12.28 5.32
N VAL A 163 6.86 -11.76 4.21
CA VAL A 163 6.03 -11.14 3.16
C VAL A 163 5.14 -12.20 2.51
N LEU A 164 5.71 -13.35 2.18
CA LEU A 164 4.96 -14.48 1.60
C LEU A 164 3.85 -14.96 2.53
N LYS A 165 4.14 -15.08 3.84
CA LYS A 165 3.19 -15.53 4.85
C LYS A 165 2.07 -14.52 5.11
N ASP A 166 2.44 -13.26 5.36
CA ASP A 166 1.49 -12.22 5.78
C ASP A 166 0.52 -11.86 4.64
N LEU A 167 1.01 -11.85 3.40
CA LEU A 167 0.20 -11.65 2.19
C LEU A 167 -0.43 -12.94 1.64
N LYS A 168 -0.17 -14.09 2.30
CA LYS A 168 -0.68 -15.42 1.88
C LYS A 168 -0.40 -15.74 0.42
N LEU A 169 0.79 -15.33 -0.05
CA LEU A 169 1.23 -15.55 -1.43
C LEU A 169 1.40 -17.06 -1.65
N SER A 170 0.83 -17.56 -2.74
CA SER A 170 0.92 -18.98 -3.13
C SER A 170 1.42 -19.17 -4.56
N ALA A 171 1.46 -18.08 -5.34
CA ALA A 171 2.00 -18.08 -6.69
C ALA A 171 2.91 -16.87 -6.92
N LEU A 172 4.01 -17.11 -7.64
CA LEU A 172 5.04 -16.13 -7.90
C LEU A 172 5.33 -16.07 -9.40
N VAL A 173 5.44 -14.86 -9.97
CA VAL A 173 5.89 -14.64 -11.35
C VAL A 173 7.22 -13.89 -11.29
N ASN A 174 8.31 -14.59 -11.56
CA ASN A 174 9.64 -14.00 -11.65
C ASN A 174 9.91 -13.56 -13.09
N VAL A 175 10.11 -12.26 -13.30
CA VAL A 175 10.44 -11.68 -14.61
C VAL A 175 11.85 -11.09 -14.54
N SER A 176 12.85 -11.99 -14.51
CA SER A 176 14.27 -11.64 -14.46
C SER A 176 15.16 -12.77 -14.97
N GLU A 177 16.45 -12.48 -15.17
CA GLU A 177 17.46 -13.49 -15.52
C GLU A 177 17.83 -14.40 -14.34
N ASP A 178 17.69 -13.90 -13.11
CA ASP A 178 18.04 -14.63 -11.90
C ASP A 178 17.03 -15.77 -11.63
N SER A 179 17.45 -17.02 -11.86
CA SER A 179 16.68 -18.18 -11.39
C SER A 179 16.86 -18.34 -9.89
N CYS A 180 15.76 -18.27 -9.15
CA CYS A 180 15.80 -18.34 -7.69
C CYS A 180 15.53 -19.77 -7.20
N HIS A 181 16.59 -20.51 -6.90
CA HIS A 181 16.53 -21.86 -6.34
C HIS A 181 15.90 -21.93 -4.94
N MET A 182 15.79 -20.81 -4.22
CA MET A 182 15.21 -20.78 -2.88
C MET A 182 13.72 -21.13 -2.86
N PHE A 183 13.02 -20.88 -3.96
CA PHE A 183 11.59 -21.16 -4.04
C PHE A 183 11.28 -22.64 -4.37
N GLU A 184 12.27 -23.41 -4.86
CA GLU A 184 12.13 -24.84 -5.13
C GLU A 184 11.87 -25.66 -3.84
N LYS A 185 12.17 -25.08 -2.67
CA LYS A 185 11.93 -25.68 -1.34
C LYS A 185 10.58 -25.30 -0.73
N GLY A 186 9.79 -24.43 -1.36
CA GLY A 186 8.51 -23.94 -0.83
C GLY A 186 7.30 -24.52 -1.56
N ASN A 187 6.11 -24.42 -0.94
CA ASN A 187 4.83 -24.81 -1.55
C ASN A 187 4.29 -23.78 -2.57
N HIS A 188 5.14 -22.92 -3.12
CA HIS A 188 4.73 -21.83 -4.02
C HIS A 188 4.83 -22.30 -5.47
N THR A 189 3.80 -22.04 -6.27
CA THR A 189 3.87 -22.27 -7.71
C THR A 189 4.57 -21.09 -8.38
N ILE A 190 5.59 -21.36 -9.20
CA ILE A 190 6.40 -20.29 -9.79
C ILE A 190 6.32 -20.35 -11.31
N LEU A 191 6.08 -19.20 -11.92
CA LEU A 191 6.36 -18.97 -13.33
C LEU A 191 7.62 -18.11 -13.44
N HIS A 192 8.69 -18.67 -14.01
CA HIS A 192 9.90 -17.91 -14.33
C HIS A 192 9.93 -17.55 -15.81
N ILE A 193 10.08 -16.25 -16.07
CA ILE A 193 10.28 -15.64 -17.39
C ILE A 193 11.70 -15.08 -17.40
N ASN A 194 12.60 -15.80 -18.06
CA ASN A 194 14.00 -15.40 -18.20
C ASN A 194 14.12 -14.29 -19.24
N VAL A 195 14.30 -13.05 -18.79
CA VAL A 195 14.40 -11.86 -19.65
C VAL A 195 15.26 -10.78 -19.00
N SER A 196 16.16 -10.20 -19.78
CA SER A 196 17.03 -9.09 -19.36
C SER A 196 16.25 -7.79 -19.22
N ASP A 197 16.77 -6.86 -18.41
CA ASP A 197 16.19 -5.51 -18.26
C ASP A 197 16.73 -4.57 -19.34
N SER A 198 16.43 -4.86 -20.60
CA SER A 198 16.87 -4.06 -21.74
C SER A 198 15.72 -3.81 -22.71
N VAL A 199 15.81 -2.72 -23.46
CA VAL A 199 14.77 -2.32 -24.43
C VAL A 199 14.72 -3.24 -25.65
N GLU A 200 15.80 -3.99 -25.89
CA GLU A 200 15.92 -5.01 -26.93
C GLU A 200 15.35 -6.37 -26.51
N ALA A 201 15.06 -6.57 -25.23
CA ALA A 201 14.59 -7.85 -24.70
C ALA A 201 13.11 -8.10 -25.04
N ASP A 202 12.81 -9.29 -25.57
CA ASP A 202 11.44 -9.67 -25.92
C ASP A 202 10.66 -10.20 -24.70
N LEU A 203 10.04 -9.27 -23.96
CA LEU A 203 9.05 -9.61 -22.93
C LEU A 203 7.64 -9.83 -23.53
N TYR A 204 7.36 -9.28 -24.71
CA TYR A 204 6.03 -9.29 -25.33
C TYR A 204 5.55 -10.71 -25.59
N SER A 205 6.41 -11.57 -26.15
CA SER A 205 6.10 -12.98 -26.43
C SER A 205 5.72 -13.78 -25.18
N SER A 206 6.04 -13.28 -23.98
CA SER A 206 5.69 -13.94 -22.71
C SER A 206 4.39 -13.44 -22.09
N PHE A 207 3.80 -12.34 -22.57
CA PHE A 207 2.65 -11.72 -21.93
C PHE A 207 1.43 -12.62 -21.85
N GLU A 208 1.09 -13.34 -22.92
CA GLU A 208 -0.03 -14.28 -22.91
C GLU A 208 0.16 -15.34 -21.81
N ARG A 209 1.33 -15.96 -21.76
CA ARG A 209 1.67 -16.98 -20.75
C ARG A 209 1.59 -16.44 -19.32
N ILE A 210 2.11 -15.22 -19.09
CA ILE A 210 2.03 -14.54 -17.79
C ILE A 210 0.57 -14.30 -17.41
N CYS A 211 -0.21 -13.76 -18.34
CA CYS A 211 -1.61 -13.39 -18.12
C CYS A 211 -2.46 -14.62 -17.80
N VAL A 212 -2.31 -15.71 -18.57
CA VAL A 212 -3.00 -16.99 -18.34
C VAL A 212 -2.63 -17.57 -16.98
N PHE A 213 -1.35 -17.53 -16.61
CA PHE A 213 -0.91 -18.01 -15.30
C PHE A 213 -1.55 -17.22 -14.16
N ILE A 214 -1.49 -15.88 -14.19
CA ILE A 214 -2.08 -15.03 -13.15
C ILE A 214 -3.58 -15.33 -13.03
N ALA A 215 -4.33 -15.30 -14.15
CA ALA A 215 -5.76 -15.54 -14.14
C ALA A 215 -6.13 -16.92 -13.57
N SER A 216 -5.37 -17.96 -13.93
CA SER A 216 -5.59 -19.31 -13.39
C SER A 216 -5.48 -19.34 -11.86
N ARG A 217 -4.54 -18.58 -11.27
CA ARG A 217 -4.32 -18.53 -9.83
C ARG A 217 -5.37 -17.69 -9.13
N LEU A 218 -5.73 -16.54 -9.70
CA LEU A 218 -6.79 -15.70 -9.15
C LEU A 218 -8.13 -16.45 -9.11
N ASN A 219 -8.46 -17.24 -10.13
CA ASN A 219 -9.67 -18.06 -10.17
C ASN A 219 -9.72 -19.14 -9.07
N THR A 220 -8.56 -19.58 -8.57
CA THR A 220 -8.46 -20.51 -7.43
C THR A 220 -8.45 -19.81 -6.06
N GLY A 221 -8.57 -18.47 -6.03
CA GLY A 221 -8.46 -17.68 -4.80
C GLY A 221 -7.03 -17.50 -4.28
N SER A 222 -6.02 -17.82 -5.11
CA SER A 222 -4.61 -17.67 -4.75
C SER A 222 -4.12 -16.25 -4.98
N ALA A 223 -3.42 -15.69 -3.98
CA ALA A 223 -2.70 -14.44 -4.14
C ALA A 223 -1.39 -14.63 -4.94
N VAL A 224 -1.13 -13.72 -5.87
CA VAL A 224 0.00 -13.75 -6.82
C VAL A 224 0.91 -12.54 -6.60
N LEU A 225 2.23 -12.77 -6.60
CA LEU A 225 3.24 -11.70 -6.66
C LEU A 225 3.98 -11.75 -8.00
N ILE A 226 3.91 -10.66 -8.76
CA ILE A 226 4.77 -10.42 -9.93
C ILE A 226 5.99 -9.63 -9.45
N PHE A 227 7.20 -10.12 -9.71
CA PHE A 227 8.40 -9.41 -9.31
C PHE A 227 9.50 -9.48 -10.37
N SER A 228 10.41 -8.52 -10.26
CA SER A 228 11.67 -8.45 -11.02
C SER A 228 12.80 -8.06 -10.06
N SER A 229 14.02 -7.87 -10.55
CA SER A 229 15.17 -7.53 -9.68
C SER A 229 14.90 -6.29 -8.80
N HIS A 230 14.36 -5.22 -9.41
CA HIS A 230 14.12 -3.94 -8.72
C HIS A 230 12.64 -3.60 -8.49
N GLY A 231 11.71 -4.29 -9.15
CA GLY A 231 10.28 -4.01 -8.98
C GLY A 231 9.77 -2.78 -9.72
N ILE A 232 10.44 -2.35 -10.80
CA ILE A 232 10.17 -1.07 -11.49
C ILE A 232 9.82 -1.25 -12.98
N SER A 233 10.58 -2.05 -13.72
CA SER A 233 10.50 -2.13 -15.20
C SER A 233 9.69 -3.36 -15.67
N ARG A 234 10.34 -4.53 -15.75
CA ARG A 234 9.77 -5.79 -16.28
C ARG A 234 8.48 -6.23 -15.59
N CYS A 235 8.44 -6.21 -14.26
CA CYS A 235 7.24 -6.58 -13.51
C CYS A 235 6.08 -5.61 -13.71
N SER A 236 6.37 -4.32 -13.92
CA SER A 236 5.37 -3.29 -14.24
C SER A 236 4.79 -3.51 -15.63
N ALA A 237 5.63 -3.80 -16.63
CA ALA A 237 5.18 -4.16 -17.96
C ALA A 237 4.30 -5.42 -17.94
N ALA A 238 4.68 -6.46 -17.19
CA ALA A 238 3.89 -7.67 -17.01
C ALA A 238 2.55 -7.41 -16.30
N ALA A 239 2.56 -6.59 -15.23
CA ALA A 239 1.35 -6.17 -14.53
C ALA A 239 0.40 -5.38 -15.45
N MET A 240 0.94 -4.42 -16.20
CA MET A 240 0.15 -3.67 -17.18
C MET A 240 -0.45 -4.60 -18.23
N ALA A 241 0.33 -5.51 -18.83
CA ALA A 241 -0.18 -6.48 -19.80
C ALA A 241 -1.37 -7.28 -19.25
N PHE A 242 -1.31 -7.69 -17.97
CA PHE A 242 -2.43 -8.34 -17.30
C PHE A 242 -3.67 -7.43 -17.19
N LEU A 243 -3.51 -6.18 -16.74
CA LEU A 243 -4.61 -5.21 -16.64
C LEU A 243 -5.29 -4.94 -18.00
N LEU A 244 -4.48 -4.79 -19.07
CA LEU A 244 -5.00 -4.61 -20.43
C LEU A 244 -5.80 -5.83 -20.88
N HIS A 245 -5.23 -7.03 -20.73
CA HIS A 245 -5.83 -8.24 -21.26
C HIS A 245 -7.07 -8.68 -20.48
N HIS A 246 -6.98 -8.69 -19.14
CA HIS A 246 -7.99 -9.28 -18.26
C HIS A 246 -9.02 -8.27 -17.75
N LEU A 247 -8.60 -7.04 -17.43
CA LEU A 247 -9.49 -6.00 -16.90
C LEU A 247 -9.94 -4.99 -17.96
N LYS A 248 -9.49 -5.16 -19.21
CA LYS A 248 -9.83 -4.30 -20.36
C LYS A 248 -9.48 -2.83 -20.15
N TYR A 249 -8.46 -2.55 -19.36
CA TYR A 249 -7.96 -1.20 -19.19
C TYR A 249 -7.26 -0.74 -20.48
N THR A 250 -7.29 0.56 -20.75
CA THR A 250 -6.43 1.14 -21.78
C THR A 250 -4.98 1.13 -21.31
N LEU A 251 -4.02 1.29 -22.23
CA LEU A 251 -2.61 1.43 -21.87
C LEU A 251 -2.39 2.62 -20.92
N GLY A 252 -3.01 3.77 -21.21
CA GLY A 252 -2.92 4.96 -20.37
C GLY A 252 -3.52 4.74 -18.98
N ALA A 253 -4.70 4.12 -18.89
CA ALA A 253 -5.33 3.80 -17.60
C ALA A 253 -4.49 2.82 -16.78
N SER A 254 -3.92 1.79 -17.42
CA SER A 254 -3.06 0.81 -16.76
C SER A 254 -1.74 1.41 -16.30
N TYR A 255 -1.14 2.26 -17.13
CA TYR A 255 0.07 3.00 -16.79
C TYR A 255 -0.21 3.85 -15.56
N VAL A 256 -1.28 4.65 -15.57
CA VAL A 256 -1.70 5.48 -14.44
C VAL A 256 -2.02 4.64 -13.21
N TYR A 257 -2.66 3.47 -13.35
CA TYR A 257 -3.01 2.59 -12.23
C TYR A 257 -1.79 1.96 -11.55
N VAL A 258 -0.88 1.38 -12.35
CA VAL A 258 0.38 0.82 -11.84
C VAL A 258 1.29 1.93 -11.33
N LEU A 259 1.31 3.08 -12.02
CA LEU A 259 1.93 4.29 -11.53
C LEU A 259 1.33 4.68 -10.19
N TYR A 260 0.03 4.82 -9.97
CA TYR A 260 -0.50 5.22 -8.66
C TYR A 260 -0.07 4.28 -7.52
N GLY A 261 0.13 2.99 -7.83
CA GLY A 261 0.79 2.05 -6.93
C GLY A 261 2.29 2.32 -6.71
N LEU A 262 3.01 2.77 -7.75
CA LEU A 262 4.46 3.05 -7.77
C LEU A 262 4.88 4.52 -7.50
N LEU A 263 4.01 5.52 -7.69
CA LEU A 263 4.34 6.88 -8.19
C LEU A 263 4.92 7.83 -7.18
N TRP A 264 5.32 7.28 -6.07
CA TRP A 264 5.95 8.03 -5.02
C TRP A 264 7.33 7.48 -4.74
N ASN A 265 7.83 6.56 -5.56
CA ASN A 265 9.14 5.93 -5.43
C ASN A 265 10.20 6.51 -6.39
N VAL A 266 9.93 7.63 -7.07
CA VAL A 266 10.90 8.41 -7.87
C VAL A 266 10.83 9.88 -7.50
#